data_AF-A0A519VBM9-F1
#
_entry.id   AF-A0A519VBM9-F1
#
_cell.length_a   1.000
_cell.length_b   1.000
_cell.length_c   1.000
_cell.angle_alpha   90.00
_cell.angle_beta   90.00
_cell.angle_gamma   90.00
#
_symmetry.space_group_name_H-M   'P 1'
#
loop_
_entity.id
_entity.type
_entity.pdbx_description
1 polymer ?
#
loop_
_entity_poly.entity_id
_entity_poly.type
_entity_poly.pdbx_seq_one_letter_code
_entity_poly.pdbx_strand_id
1 'polypeptide(L)' 'MVTIISGTNRNASNTLKIAKYYQNELQKKGLTTELLNLQDLPENLISSDLYGKRSEAFEKIQNLVANTTKFLFVIPEY' A
#
# COMPACT_ATOMS: atom_id res chain seq x y z
N MET A 1 13.80 -1.92 -3.27
CA MET A 1 12.72 -1.39 -2.41
C MET A 1 11.56 -2.39 -2.35
N VAL A 2 11.13 -2.78 -1.15
CA VAL A 2 9.96 -3.65 -0.95
C VAL A 2 8.77 -2.79 -0.54
N THR A 3 7.67 -2.80 -1.30
CA THR A 3 6.44 -2.14 -0.88
C THR A 3 5.50 -3.17 -0.29
N ILE A 4 5.12 -2.95 0.95
CA ILE A 4 4.22 -3.79 1.73
C ILE A 4 2.82 -3.20 1.61
N ILE A 5 1.85 -3.98 1.17
CA ILE A 5 0.48 -3.52 0.95
C ILE A 5 -0.42 -4.14 2.02
N SER A 6 -1.03 -3.28 2.85
CA SER A 6 -2.11 -3.67 3.76
C SER A 6 -3.40 -3.73 2.96
N GLY A 7 -3.73 -4.92 2.45
CA GLY A 7 -4.70 -5.21 1.40
C GLY A 7 -6.18 -5.05 1.74
N THR A 8 -6.54 -4.17 2.66
CA THR A 8 -7.95 -3.81 2.88
C THR A 8 -8.08 -2.37 3.39
N ASN A 9 -9.12 -1.68 2.92
CA ASN A 9 -9.53 -0.36 3.39
C ASN A 9 -10.55 -0.43 4.55
N ARG A 10 -10.81 -1.61 5.12
CA ARG A 10 -11.68 -1.74 6.30
C ARG A 10 -11.00 -1.13 7.53
N ASN A 11 -11.74 -0.31 8.26
CA ASN A 11 -11.32 0.26 9.53
C ASN A 11 -10.97 -0.84 10.54
N ALA A 12 -10.00 -0.56 11.42
CA ALA A 12 -9.53 -1.47 12.47
C ALA A 12 -9.07 -2.87 12.01
N SER A 13 -8.67 -3.02 10.74
CA SER A 13 -8.19 -4.28 10.19
C SER A 13 -6.88 -4.77 10.86
N ASN A 14 -6.82 -6.07 11.18
CA ASN A 14 -5.58 -6.73 11.63
C ASN A 14 -4.52 -6.79 10.52
N THR A 15 -4.91 -6.61 9.26
CA THR A 15 -4.02 -6.60 8.10
C THR A 15 -2.91 -5.54 8.26
N LEU A 16 -3.26 -4.34 8.74
CA LEU A 16 -2.29 -3.26 8.95
C LEU A 16 -1.29 -3.60 10.07
N LYS A 17 -1.74 -4.31 11.11
CA LYS A 17 -0.87 -4.74 12.21
C LYS A 17 0.20 -5.71 11.70
N ILE A 18 -0.21 -6.70 10.90
CA ILE A 18 0.70 -7.68 10.31
C ILE A 18 1.62 -7.03 9.27
N ALA A 19 1.11 -6.09 8.45
CA ALA A 19 1.94 -5.35 7.50
C ALA A 19 3.04 -4.53 8.19
N LYS A 20 2.73 -3.84 9.29
CA LYS A 20 3.72 -3.12 10.11
C LYS A 20 4.73 -4.05 10.77
N TYR A 21 4.30 -5.23 11.21
CA TYR A 21 5.22 -6.25 11.72
C TYR A 21 6.26 -6.65 10.66
N TYR A 22 5.82 -6.98 9.44
CA TYR A 22 6.73 -7.31 8.35
C TYR A 22 7.62 -6.14 7.93
N GLN A 23 7.11 -4.91 7.97
CA GLN A 23 7.93 -3.72 7.70
C GLN A 23 9.13 -3.67 8.65
N ASN A 24 8.87 -3.78 9.95
CA ASN A 24 9.91 -3.79 10.97
C ASN A 24 10.90 -4.96 10.77
N GLU A 25 10.42 -6.17 10.50
CA GLU A 25 11.28 -7.34 10.32
C GLU A 25 12.15 -7.26 9.06
N LEU A 26 11.63 -6.71 7.97
CA LEU A 26 12.39 -6.53 6.73
C LEU A 26 13.42 -5.40 6.87
N GLN A 27 13.08 -4.30 7.55
CA GLN A 27 14.03 -3.23 7.86
C GLN A 27 15.19 -3.72 8.73
N LYS A 28 14.91 -4.57 9.74
CA LYS A 28 15.96 -5.22 10.56
C LYS A 28 16.92 -6.08 9.73
N LYS A 29 16.46 -6.62 8.60
CA LYS A 29 17.28 -7.40 7.65
C LYS A 29 18.03 -6.53 6.64
N GLY A 30 18.00 -5.20 6.80
CA GLY A 30 18.69 -4.25 5.92
C GLY A 30 17.96 -3.93 4.63
N LEU A 31 16.66 -4.26 4.51
CA LEU A 31 15.88 -3.95 3.32
C LEU A 31 15.21 -2.57 3.45
N THR A 32 15.27 -1.77 2.39
CA THR A 32 14.45 -0.56 2.26
C THR A 32 13.00 -0.94 1.96
N THR A 33 12.08 -0.52 2.82
CA THR A 33 10.66 -0.85 2.75
C THR A 33 9.77 0.38 2.77
N GLU A 34 8.68 0.35 2.03
CA GLU A 34 7.57 1.30 2.10
C GLU A 34 6.27 0.57 2.47
N LEU A 35 5.34 1.25 3.14
CA LEU A 35 4.04 0.70 3.52
C LEU A 35 2.92 1.47 2.82
N LEU A 36 2.14 0.77 2.00
CA LEU A 36 0.92 1.27 1.40
C LEU A 36 -0.30 0.68 2.13
N ASN A 37 -1.01 1.52 2.87
CA ASN A 37 -2.25 1.14 3.53
C ASN A 37 -3.44 1.50 2.64
N LEU A 38 -4.30 0.53 2.29
CA LEU A 38 -5.43 0.81 1.40
C LEU A 38 -6.51 1.70 2.05
N GLN A 39 -6.47 1.92 3.38
CA GLN A 39 -7.30 2.96 4.03
C GLN A 39 -6.86 4.38 3.65
N ASP A 40 -5.63 4.57 3.19
CA ASP A 40 -5.08 5.89 2.85
C ASP A 40 -5.35 6.24 1.37
N LEU A 41 -6.05 5.36 0.63
CA LEU A 41 -6.46 5.66 -0.73
C LEU A 41 -7.52 6.76 -0.74
N PRO A 42 -7.51 7.66 -1.76
CA PRO A 42 -8.57 8.65 -1.93
C PRO A 42 -9.94 7.96 -2.03
N GLU A 43 -10.93 8.45 -1.28
CA GLU A 43 -12.29 7.89 -1.29
C GLU A 43 -12.93 7.93 -2.69
N ASN A 44 -12.57 8.94 -3.48
CA ASN A 44 -13.05 9.16 -4.84
C ASN A 44 -12.21 8.46 -5.92
N LEU A 45 -11.23 7.62 -5.57
CA LEU A 45 -10.32 6.98 -6.52
C LEU A 45 -11.03 6.35 -7.72
N ILE A 46 -12.12 5.62 -7.47
CA ILE A 46 -12.90 4.93 -8.53
C ILE A 46 -13.50 5.94 -9.51
N SER A 47 -13.90 7.13 -9.07
CA SER A 47 -14.48 8.14 -9.97
C SER A 47 -13.43 9.04 -10.61
N SER A 48 -12.32 9.30 -9.93
CA SER A 48 -11.29 10.26 -10.37
C SER A 48 -10.16 9.66 -11.21
N ASP A 49 -9.86 8.37 -11.09
CA ASP A 49 -8.60 7.78 -11.59
C ASP A 49 -8.79 6.55 -12.50
N LEU A 50 -10.00 6.33 -13.04
CA LEU A 50 -10.26 5.28 -14.03
C LEU A 50 -10.13 5.78 -15.48
N TYR A 51 -9.86 4.85 -16.40
CA TYR A 51 -9.84 5.08 -17.85
C TYR A 51 -8.87 6.18 -18.32
N GLY A 52 -7.65 6.18 -17.76
CA GLY A 52 -6.59 7.12 -18.14
C GLY A 52 -6.67 8.48 -17.44
N LYS A 53 -7.70 8.71 -16.60
CA LYS A 53 -7.74 9.86 -15.70
C LYS A 53 -6.73 9.69 -14.56
N ARG A 54 -6.19 10.81 -14.10
CA ARG A 54 -5.23 10.86 -12.98
C ARG A 54 -5.54 12.04 -12.09
N SER A 55 -5.49 11.83 -10.78
CA SER A 55 -5.60 12.87 -9.76
C SER A 55 -4.25 13.12 -9.09
N GLU A 56 -4.02 14.36 -8.66
CA GLU A 56 -2.84 14.71 -7.84
C GLU A 56 -2.80 13.91 -6.54
N ALA A 57 -3.97 13.58 -5.98
CA ALA A 57 -4.10 12.80 -4.76
C ALA A 57 -3.57 11.36 -4.93
N PHE A 58 -3.72 10.77 -6.11
CA PHE A 58 -3.27 9.41 -6.41
C PHE A 58 -1.84 9.35 -6.98
N GLU A 59 -1.30 10.46 -7.48
CA GLU A 59 0.01 10.52 -8.12
C GLU A 59 1.15 9.97 -7.24
N LYS A 60 1.15 10.31 -5.94
CA LYS A 60 2.15 9.79 -4.99
C LYS A 60 2.10 8.26 -4.87
N ILE A 61 0.90 7.69 -4.89
CA ILE A 61 0.69 6.24 -4.79
C ILE A 61 1.11 5.57 -6.09
N GLN A 62 0.78 6.17 -7.25
CA GLN A 62 1.25 5.69 -8.55
C GLN A 62 2.79 5.69 -8.62
N ASN A 63 3.44 6.76 -8.18
CA ASN A 63 4.89 6.87 -8.16
C ASN A 63 5.53 5.83 -7.22
N LEU A 64 4.94 5.59 -6.04
CA LEU A 64 5.38 4.52 -5.14
C LEU A 64 5.33 3.16 -5.85
N VAL A 65 4.20 2.82 -6.47
CA VAL A 65 4.00 1.54 -7.16
C VAL A 65 4.97 1.40 -8.35
N ALA A 66 5.13 2.44 -9.16
CA ALA A 66 6.01 2.44 -10.34
C ALA A 66 7.49 2.24 -9.98
N ASN A 67 7.94 2.79 -8.84
CA ASN A 67 9.31 2.64 -8.36
C ASN A 67 9.53 1.36 -7.53
N THR A 68 8.48 0.60 -7.25
CA THR A 68 8.56 -0.61 -6.43
C THR A 68 9.23 -1.75 -7.19
N THR A 69 10.25 -2.35 -6.58
CA THR A 69 10.96 -3.50 -7.18
C THR A 69 10.44 -4.85 -6.71
N LYS A 70 9.79 -4.90 -5.54
CA LYS A 70 9.22 -6.12 -4.93
C LYS A 70 8.00 -5.75 -4.12
N PHE A 71 6.96 -6.57 -4.20
CA PHE A 71 5.74 -6.39 -3.43
C PHE A 71 5.59 -7.50 -2.38
N LEU A 72 5.08 -7.12 -1.21
CA LEU A 72 4.56 -8.03 -0.20
C LEU A 72 3.11 -7.65 0.08
N PHE A 73 2.18 -8.55 -0.24
CA PHE A 73 0.76 -8.33 0.02
C PHE A 73 0.38 -9.02 1.33
N VAL A 74 -0.22 -8.26 2.25
CA VAL A 74 -0.90 -8.81 3.42
C VAL A 74 -2.38 -8.63 3.16
N ILE A 75 -3.12 -9.73 2.99
CA ILE A 75 -4.53 -9.70 2.57
C ILE A 75 -5.33 -10.47 3.63
N PRO A 76 -6.46 -9.92 4.12
CA PRO A 76 -7.36 -10.68 5.00
C PRO A 76 -8.10 -11.77 4.22
N GLU A 77 -8.53 -12.81 4.92
CA GLU A 77 -9.44 -13.82 4.38
C GLU A 77 -10.90 -13.36 4.57
N TYR A 78 -11.68 -13.33 3.50
CA TYR A 78 -13.13 -13.13 3.50
C TYR A 78 -13.75 -13.65 2.20
#